data_AF-A0AAE9ISP5-F1
#
_entry.id   AF-A0AAE9ISP5-F1
#
_cell.length_a   1.000
_cell.length_b   1.000
_cell.length_c   1.000
_cell.angle_alpha   90.00
_cell.angle_beta   90.00
_cell.angle_gamma   90.00
#
_symmetry.space_group_name_H-M   'P 1'
#
loop_
_entity.id
_entity.type
_entity.pdbx_description
1 polymer ?
#
loop_
_entity_poly.entity_id
_entity_poly.type
_entity_poly.pdbx_seq_one_letter_code
_entity_poly.pdbx_strand_id
1 'polypeptide(L)'
;MDVDEEPNLLDLPNEVLLQVFRRLPRHDIFFGIAHVNHRFRSLVQRNLKTIRLFDAHCHVNIVDNRPLTKYRDDGTDPIATYSFTLFDRRGPEFTQKRRLCLRGNDVKYKELHISHLYDSKMQSQFERAGNGHDVTVSPITATTLLSYMNLQAIRIQVRKQCKRESKRIEDDFFENCLRFLERMCSRVEIKSLLLCSKNILFPWQLGQKSLFKLSSLQNLQNLILENMTTFDPRFLKLPTRNLASLQFRLDPRHRMELDQLQVSPIDGSLLKTLSAASVYRLDFSAYSEVAQVVTSIDAVDMCYFIESWHFSPKPWIIKGISFNSQVSIDDFRLAAYKILPSNFAIPFPYCRFQTCHRKSIDIVLEVACYANGTATQWIFRTGHLNSC
;
A
#
# COMPACT_ATOMS: atom_id res chain seq x y z
N MET A 1 -3.52 4.36 -63.82
CA MET A 1 -3.00 4.50 -62.44
C MET A 1 -4.19 4.26 -61.54
N ASP A 2 -4.38 3.01 -61.14
CA ASP A 2 -5.36 2.69 -60.11
C ASP A 2 -4.88 3.35 -58.83
N VAL A 3 -5.69 4.28 -58.34
CA VAL A 3 -5.53 4.79 -56.99
C VAL A 3 -5.99 3.65 -56.11
N ASP A 4 -5.05 2.89 -55.53
CA ASP A 4 -5.36 1.93 -54.47
C ASP A 4 -6.15 2.70 -53.41
N GLU A 5 -7.48 2.50 -53.38
CA GLU A 5 -8.33 3.06 -52.34
C GLU A 5 -7.79 2.54 -51.00
N GLU A 6 -7.35 3.46 -50.13
CA GLU A 6 -6.89 3.09 -48.81
C GLU A 6 -7.97 2.22 -48.13
N PRO A 7 -7.61 1.02 -47.63
CA PRO A 7 -8.59 0.10 -47.09
C PRO A 7 -9.36 0.77 -45.95
N ASN A 8 -10.67 0.87 -46.10
CA ASN A 8 -11.53 1.44 -45.10
C ASN A 8 -11.45 0.62 -43.82
N LEU A 9 -11.03 1.25 -42.72
CA LEU A 9 -10.95 0.65 -41.39
C LEU A 9 -12.26 -0.04 -40.96
N LEU A 10 -13.39 0.39 -41.48
CA LEU A 10 -14.69 -0.20 -41.20
C LEU A 10 -14.87 -1.61 -41.76
N ASP A 11 -14.10 -1.99 -42.78
CA ASP A 11 -14.25 -3.26 -43.49
C ASP A 11 -13.27 -4.33 -42.97
N LEU A 12 -12.29 -3.94 -42.15
CA LEU A 12 -11.35 -4.88 -41.54
C LEU A 12 -12.04 -5.86 -40.59
N PRO A 13 -11.57 -7.13 -40.49
CA PRO A 13 -12.05 -8.10 -39.50
C PRO A 13 -11.81 -7.64 -38.05
N ASN A 14 -12.66 -8.11 -37.13
CA ASN A 14 -12.57 -7.74 -35.71
C ASN A 14 -11.22 -8.13 -35.09
N GLU A 15 -10.64 -9.23 -35.53
CA GLU A 15 -9.35 -9.75 -35.07
C GLU A 15 -8.22 -8.77 -35.41
N VAL A 16 -8.23 -8.25 -36.64
CA VAL A 16 -7.24 -7.26 -37.13
C VAL A 16 -7.42 -5.93 -36.41
N LEU A 17 -8.67 -5.45 -36.32
CA LEU A 17 -8.98 -4.22 -35.59
C LEU A 17 -8.54 -4.27 -34.13
N LEU A 18 -8.76 -5.40 -33.46
CA LEU A 18 -8.35 -5.57 -32.08
C LEU A 18 -6.83 -5.55 -31.91
N GLN A 19 -6.06 -6.11 -32.86
CA GLN A 19 -4.60 -6.00 -32.84
C GLN A 19 -4.13 -4.56 -32.99
N VAL A 20 -4.78 -3.78 -33.86
CA VAL A 20 -4.52 -2.33 -34.00
C VAL A 20 -4.85 -1.60 -32.70
N PHE A 21 -6.06 -1.79 -32.15
CA PHE A 21 -6.51 -1.10 -30.94
C PHE A 21 -5.60 -1.36 -29.73
N ARG A 22 -5.05 -2.56 -29.59
CA ARG A 22 -4.11 -2.92 -28.51
C ARG A 22 -2.79 -2.13 -28.57
N ARG A 23 -2.41 -1.64 -29.75
CA ARG A 23 -1.16 -0.87 -29.95
C ARG A 23 -1.36 0.62 -29.74
N LEU A 24 -2.59 1.11 -29.87
CA LEU A 24 -2.92 2.52 -29.72
C LEU A 24 -2.69 3.03 -28.28
N PRO A 25 -2.35 4.32 -28.13
CA PRO A 25 -2.42 5.01 -26.85
C PRO A 25 -3.83 4.97 -26.24
N ARG A 26 -3.90 4.90 -24.91
CA ARG A 26 -5.15 4.93 -24.12
C ARG A 26 -6.07 6.12 -24.46
N HIS A 27 -5.49 7.27 -24.77
CA HIS A 27 -6.24 8.46 -25.18
C HIS A 27 -7.00 8.21 -26.47
N ASP A 28 -6.33 7.63 -27.47
CA ASP A 28 -6.90 7.39 -28.80
C ASP A 28 -7.94 6.27 -28.77
N ILE A 29 -7.74 5.28 -27.90
CA ILE A 29 -8.74 4.23 -27.65
C ILE A 29 -10.03 4.85 -27.10
N PHE A 30 -9.91 5.69 -26.06
CA PHE A 30 -11.08 6.22 -25.36
C PHE A 30 -11.75 7.36 -26.12
N PHE A 31 -11.01 8.42 -26.47
CA PHE A 31 -11.58 9.61 -27.13
C PHE A 31 -11.77 9.46 -28.63
N GLY A 32 -11.01 8.56 -29.27
CA GLY A 32 -11.13 8.26 -30.70
C GLY A 32 -11.99 7.02 -30.94
N ILE A 33 -11.37 5.85 -30.87
CA ILE A 33 -11.92 4.56 -31.33
C ILE A 33 -13.28 4.24 -30.73
N ALA A 34 -13.44 4.39 -29.40
CA ALA A 34 -14.70 4.07 -28.72
C ALA A 34 -15.87 5.01 -29.11
N HIS A 35 -15.59 6.13 -29.76
CA HIS A 35 -16.58 7.09 -30.21
C HIS A 35 -16.81 7.11 -31.73
N VAL A 36 -15.99 6.42 -32.53
CA VAL A 36 -16.15 6.35 -34.00
C VAL A 36 -17.48 5.70 -34.41
N ASN A 37 -17.75 4.47 -33.95
CA ASN A 37 -18.98 3.76 -34.28
C ASN A 37 -19.33 2.69 -33.23
N HIS A 38 -20.53 2.09 -33.35
CA HIS A 38 -21.02 1.07 -32.42
C HIS A 38 -20.18 -0.22 -32.45
N ARG A 39 -19.71 -0.66 -33.62
CA ARG A 39 -18.89 -1.87 -33.78
C ARG A 39 -17.57 -1.74 -33.00
N PHE A 40 -16.87 -0.62 -33.17
CA PHE A 40 -15.59 -0.34 -32.51
C PHE A 40 -15.77 -0.19 -31.01
N ARG A 41 -16.80 0.55 -30.57
CA ARG A 41 -17.16 0.67 -29.15
C ARG A 41 -17.40 -0.70 -28.51
N SER A 42 -18.22 -1.54 -29.16
CA SER A 42 -18.54 -2.89 -28.69
C SER A 42 -17.28 -3.77 -28.65
N LEU A 43 -16.42 -3.68 -29.67
CA LEU A 43 -15.17 -4.43 -29.73
C LEU A 43 -14.21 -4.02 -28.60
N VAL A 44 -14.08 -2.73 -28.31
CA VAL A 44 -13.28 -2.21 -27.19
C VAL A 44 -13.85 -2.67 -25.86
N GLN A 45 -15.16 -2.47 -25.63
CA GLN A 45 -15.84 -2.83 -24.38
C GLN A 45 -15.73 -4.33 -24.06
N ARG A 46 -15.86 -5.20 -25.06
CA ARG A 46 -15.70 -6.66 -24.89
C ARG A 46 -14.27 -7.08 -24.60
N ASN A 47 -13.28 -6.23 -24.89
CA ASN A 47 -11.86 -6.56 -24.82
C ASN A 47 -11.04 -5.65 -23.90
N LEU A 48 -11.68 -4.91 -22.98
CA LEU A 48 -11.02 -3.99 -22.04
C LEU A 48 -9.86 -4.63 -21.28
N LYS A 49 -9.96 -5.93 -20.95
CA LYS A 49 -8.88 -6.69 -20.30
C LYS A 49 -7.62 -6.82 -21.14
N THR A 50 -7.66 -6.65 -22.45
CA THR A 50 -6.50 -6.80 -23.35
C THR A 50 -6.00 -5.48 -23.92
N ILE A 51 -6.79 -4.42 -23.77
CA ILE A 51 -6.52 -3.09 -24.31
C ILE A 51 -5.79 -2.24 -23.26
N ARG A 52 -5.04 -1.22 -23.70
CA ARG A 52 -4.34 -0.29 -22.80
C ARG A 52 -5.34 0.64 -22.10
N LEU A 53 -5.45 0.48 -20.79
CA LEU A 53 -6.32 1.27 -19.91
C LEU A 53 -5.58 2.47 -19.31
N PHE A 54 -6.33 3.42 -18.74
CA PHE A 54 -5.74 4.50 -17.95
C PHE A 54 -5.33 3.97 -16.57
N ASP A 55 -4.06 4.09 -16.22
CA ASP A 55 -3.68 3.84 -14.83
C ASP A 55 -4.25 4.90 -13.91
N ALA A 56 -4.81 4.42 -12.80
CA ALA A 56 -5.52 5.23 -11.86
C ALA A 56 -5.12 4.88 -10.42
N HIS A 57 -5.20 5.89 -9.57
CA HIS A 57 -5.14 5.75 -8.13
C HIS A 57 -6.52 6.06 -7.55
N CYS A 58 -6.87 5.40 -6.46
CA CYS A 58 -8.13 5.64 -5.77
C CYS A 58 -7.86 6.05 -4.32
N HIS A 59 -8.43 7.17 -3.90
CA HIS A 59 -8.50 7.57 -2.49
C HIS A 59 -9.92 7.36 -2.00
N VAL A 60 -10.08 6.45 -1.05
CA VAL A 60 -11.33 6.18 -0.36
C VAL A 60 -11.34 6.88 1.00
N ASN A 61 -12.34 7.71 1.23
CA ASN A 61 -12.62 8.32 2.52
C ASN A 61 -13.90 7.70 3.09
N ILE A 62 -13.79 7.11 4.27
CA ILE A 62 -14.90 6.48 4.99
C ILE A 62 -15.15 7.26 6.26
N VAL A 63 -16.38 7.74 6.41
CA VAL A 63 -16.84 8.37 7.65
C VAL A 63 -17.81 7.41 8.31
N ASP A 64 -17.39 6.84 9.44
CA ASP A 64 -18.22 5.95 10.26
C ASP A 64 -18.69 6.70 11.51
N ASN A 65 -19.97 7.08 11.49
CA ASN A 65 -20.64 7.80 12.57
C ASN A 65 -21.49 6.89 13.47
N ARG A 66 -21.41 5.56 13.28
CA ARG A 66 -22.27 4.63 14.01
C ARG A 66 -21.94 4.63 15.51
N PRO A 67 -22.94 4.77 16.41
CA PRO A 67 -22.76 4.48 17.83
C PRO A 67 -22.46 2.98 17.99
N LEU A 68 -21.36 2.62 18.64
CA LEU A 68 -20.83 1.23 18.69
C LEU A 68 -21.63 0.26 19.59
N THR A 69 -22.91 0.56 19.84
CA THR A 69 -23.84 -0.29 20.61
C THR A 69 -24.88 -0.90 19.67
N LYS A 70 -24.52 -2.02 19.03
CA LYS A 70 -25.38 -2.87 18.18
C LYS A 70 -26.02 -2.19 16.95
N TYR A 71 -25.97 -2.94 15.84
CA TYR A 71 -26.77 -2.78 14.62
C TYR A 71 -28.00 -1.88 14.79
N ARG A 72 -27.97 -0.69 14.20
CA ARG A 72 -29.17 0.09 13.96
C ARG A 72 -29.62 -0.13 12.53
N ASP A 73 -30.90 -0.47 12.38
CA ASP A 73 -31.66 -0.42 11.14
C ASP A 73 -32.11 1.03 10.80
N ASP A 74 -31.36 2.06 11.23
CA ASP A 74 -31.74 3.48 11.07
C ASP A 74 -31.18 4.14 9.80
N GLY A 75 -30.53 3.37 8.93
CA GLY A 75 -30.02 3.86 7.63
C GLY A 75 -28.79 4.78 7.73
N THR A 76 -28.11 4.85 8.89
CA THR A 76 -26.86 5.61 9.07
C THR A 76 -25.63 4.85 8.58
N ASP A 77 -25.68 4.37 7.35
CA ASP A 77 -24.59 3.63 6.73
C ASP A 77 -23.29 4.47 6.65
N PRO A 78 -22.12 3.83 6.82
CA PRO A 78 -20.84 4.50 6.63
C PRO A 78 -20.76 5.06 5.21
N ILE A 79 -20.48 6.35 5.08
CA ILE A 79 -20.37 7.00 3.79
C ILE A 79 -18.97 6.77 3.27
N ALA A 80 -18.86 6.02 2.16
CA ALA A 80 -17.63 5.86 1.42
C ALA A 80 -17.62 6.81 0.21
N THR A 81 -16.62 7.68 0.15
CA THR A 81 -16.34 8.55 -0.99
C THR A 81 -15.06 8.09 -1.67
N TYR A 82 -15.11 7.90 -2.98
CA TYR A 82 -14.00 7.44 -3.81
C TYR A 82 -13.58 8.59 -4.73
N SER A 83 -12.33 9.02 -4.63
CA SER A 83 -11.69 9.96 -5.54
C SER A 83 -10.74 9.20 -6.46
N PHE A 84 -10.92 9.31 -7.78
CA PHE A 84 -10.05 8.68 -8.76
C PHE A 84 -9.14 9.71 -9.43
N THR A 85 -7.86 9.39 -9.49
CA THR A 85 -6.83 10.22 -10.12
C THR A 85 -6.13 9.44 -11.22
N LEU A 86 -6.19 9.93 -12.46
CA LEU A 86 -5.49 9.33 -13.61
C LEU A 86 -4.05 9.86 -13.72
N PHE A 87 -3.12 9.04 -14.20
CA PHE A 87 -1.74 9.49 -14.40
C PHE A 87 -1.03 8.81 -15.59
N ASP A 88 -0.06 9.53 -16.16
CA ASP A 88 0.73 9.04 -17.29
C ASP A 88 1.98 8.27 -16.82
N ARG A 89 2.23 7.09 -17.43
CA ARG A 89 3.43 6.28 -17.19
C ARG A 89 4.67 6.82 -17.90
N ARG A 90 4.48 7.69 -18.91
CA ARG A 90 5.57 8.20 -19.75
C ARG A 90 6.47 9.20 -19.04
N GLY A 91 6.04 9.75 -17.90
CA GLY A 91 6.84 10.67 -17.10
C GLY A 91 7.81 9.95 -16.14
N PRO A 92 9.05 10.45 -15.94
CA PRO A 92 10.00 9.91 -14.97
C PRO A 92 9.45 9.91 -13.53
N GLU A 93 8.44 10.74 -13.28
CA GLU A 93 7.74 10.86 -12.01
C GLU A 93 6.81 9.68 -11.69
N PHE A 94 6.60 8.69 -12.57
CA PHE A 94 5.63 7.59 -12.32
C PHE A 94 5.86 6.86 -10.99
N THR A 95 7.11 6.45 -10.71
CA THR A 95 7.47 5.75 -9.47
C THR A 95 7.32 6.67 -8.25
N GLN A 96 7.59 7.96 -8.43
CA GLN A 96 7.41 8.98 -7.40
C GLN A 96 5.92 9.22 -7.14
N LYS A 97 5.10 9.42 -8.18
CA LYS A 97 3.64 9.62 -8.15
C LYS A 97 2.90 8.44 -7.52
N ARG A 98 3.32 7.21 -7.82
CA ARG A 98 2.77 6.01 -7.16
C ARG A 98 3.05 5.99 -5.65
N ARG A 99 4.20 6.52 -5.20
CA ARG A 99 4.50 6.72 -3.77
C ARG A 99 3.80 7.95 -3.19
N LEU A 100 3.64 8.99 -3.99
CA LEU A 100 2.95 10.21 -3.60
C LEU A 100 1.45 9.96 -3.40
N CYS A 101 0.77 9.02 -4.06
CA CYS A 101 -0.61 8.71 -3.65
C CYS A 101 -0.73 8.06 -2.27
N LEU A 102 0.38 7.63 -1.66
CA LEU A 102 0.47 7.23 -0.26
C LEU A 102 0.86 8.40 0.67
N ARG A 103 1.11 9.60 0.15
CA ARG A 103 1.45 10.82 0.91
C ARG A 103 0.51 11.94 0.46
N GLY A 104 -0.29 12.53 1.36
CA GLY A 104 -1.26 13.57 0.95
C GLY A 104 -0.63 14.57 -0.04
N ASN A 105 -1.21 14.70 -1.23
CA ASN A 105 -0.56 15.39 -2.34
C ASN A 105 -1.47 16.53 -2.81
N ASP A 106 -0.98 17.77 -2.68
CA ASP A 106 -1.59 19.03 -3.13
C ASP A 106 -1.54 19.23 -4.67
N VAL A 107 -1.45 18.14 -5.44
CA VAL A 107 -1.34 18.27 -6.90
C VAL A 107 -2.72 18.16 -7.52
N LYS A 108 -3.19 19.27 -8.09
CA LYS A 108 -4.47 19.42 -8.83
C LYS A 108 -4.53 18.49 -10.04
N TYR A 109 -4.92 17.24 -9.81
CA TYR A 109 -5.36 16.35 -10.88
C TYR A 109 -6.87 16.47 -11.02
N LYS A 110 -7.42 16.22 -12.22
CA LYS A 110 -8.88 16.14 -12.36
C LYS A 110 -9.38 14.91 -11.60
N GLU A 111 -10.18 15.11 -10.56
CA GLU A 111 -10.72 14.04 -9.73
C GLU A 111 -12.16 13.68 -10.15
N LEU A 112 -12.43 12.38 -10.21
CA LEU A 112 -13.80 11.86 -10.25
C LEU A 112 -14.16 11.42 -8.83
N HIS A 113 -15.12 12.11 -8.22
CA HIS A 113 -15.68 11.78 -6.92
C HIS A 113 -16.91 10.90 -7.08
N ILE A 114 -16.97 9.81 -6.33
CA ILE A 114 -18.11 8.90 -6.30
C ILE A 114 -18.48 8.65 -4.86
N SER A 115 -19.74 8.90 -4.51
CA SER A 115 -20.30 8.50 -3.22
C SER A 115 -21.28 7.35 -3.42
N HIS A 116 -21.20 6.37 -2.52
CA HIS A 116 -22.06 5.20 -2.50
C HIS A 116 -22.42 4.89 -1.05
N LEU A 117 -23.72 4.95 -0.69
CA LEU A 117 -24.20 4.23 0.50
C LEU A 117 -24.54 2.81 0.09
N TYR A 118 -24.32 1.88 1.03
CA TYR A 118 -24.31 0.43 0.84
C TYR A 118 -25.53 -0.14 0.08
N ASP A 119 -26.65 0.57 0.09
CA ASP A 119 -27.92 0.22 -0.56
C ASP A 119 -28.54 1.34 -1.44
N SER A 120 -27.75 2.33 -1.89
CA SER A 120 -28.27 3.56 -2.52
C SER A 120 -27.67 3.89 -3.89
N LYS A 121 -28.36 4.78 -4.62
CA LYS A 121 -27.98 5.28 -5.95
C LYS A 121 -26.58 5.90 -5.92
N MET A 122 -25.70 5.43 -6.81
CA MET A 122 -24.37 6.01 -7.04
C MET A 122 -24.51 7.49 -7.44
N GLN A 123 -23.89 8.38 -6.68
CA GLN A 123 -23.74 9.78 -7.06
C GLN A 123 -22.30 10.00 -7.49
N SER A 124 -22.12 10.69 -8.62
CA SER A 124 -20.80 10.98 -9.17
C SER A 124 -20.68 12.44 -9.55
N GLN A 125 -19.54 13.03 -9.21
CA GLN A 125 -19.19 14.41 -9.44
C GLN A 125 -17.79 14.48 -10.05
N PHE A 126 -17.60 15.37 -11.02
CA PHE A 126 -16.31 15.58 -11.66
C PHE A 126 -15.81 16.99 -11.35
N GLU A 127 -14.59 17.08 -10.82
CA GLU A 127 -13.96 18.37 -10.52
C GLU A 127 -13.64 19.09 -11.83
N ARG A 128 -14.23 20.29 -12.01
CA ARG A 128 -13.97 21.12 -13.20
C ARG A 128 -12.70 21.94 -12.95
N ALA A 129 -11.77 21.94 -13.90
CA ALA A 129 -10.56 22.77 -13.78
C ALA A 129 -10.92 24.26 -13.67
N GLY A 130 -10.61 24.91 -12.53
CA GLY A 130 -10.85 26.33 -12.26
C GLY A 130 -11.62 26.60 -10.96
N ASN A 131 -12.20 27.80 -10.80
CA ASN A 131 -13.07 28.18 -9.67
C ASN A 131 -14.53 27.69 -9.85
N GLY A 132 -14.76 26.67 -10.69
CA GLY A 132 -16.10 26.19 -11.02
C GLY A 132 -16.58 25.08 -10.09
N HIS A 133 -17.88 25.03 -9.82
CA HIS A 133 -18.52 23.94 -9.08
C HIS A 133 -18.36 22.58 -9.77
N ASP A 134 -18.41 21.51 -8.98
CA ASP A 134 -18.39 20.12 -9.45
C ASP A 134 -19.57 19.83 -10.39
N VAL A 135 -19.29 19.09 -11.48
CA VAL A 135 -20.32 18.71 -12.46
C VAL A 135 -20.85 17.33 -12.11
N THR A 136 -22.17 17.22 -11.89
CA THR A 136 -22.82 15.92 -11.68
C THR A 136 -22.70 15.07 -12.95
N VAL A 137 -22.18 13.85 -12.78
CA VAL A 137 -22.00 12.86 -13.84
C VAL A 137 -23.09 11.79 -13.69
N SER A 138 -23.67 11.36 -14.82
CA SER A 138 -24.66 10.28 -14.78
C SER A 138 -24.03 8.95 -14.33
N PRO A 139 -24.77 8.06 -13.65
CA PRO A 139 -24.25 6.76 -13.24
C PRO A 139 -23.69 5.91 -14.38
N ILE A 140 -24.32 5.98 -15.56
CA ILE A 140 -23.88 5.27 -16.77
C ILE A 140 -22.53 5.82 -17.25
N THR A 141 -22.39 7.15 -17.28
CA THR A 141 -21.15 7.80 -17.68
C THR A 141 -20.03 7.49 -16.70
N ALA A 142 -20.27 7.56 -15.39
CA ALA A 142 -19.28 7.22 -14.37
C ALA A 142 -18.86 5.75 -14.46
N THR A 143 -19.81 4.82 -14.61
CA THR A 143 -19.52 3.39 -14.80
C THR A 143 -18.67 3.17 -16.06
N THR A 144 -19.00 3.86 -17.16
CA THR A 144 -18.22 3.81 -18.39
C THR A 144 -16.80 4.31 -18.13
N LEU A 145 -16.61 5.46 -17.48
CA LEU A 145 -15.28 6.01 -17.18
C LEU A 145 -14.43 5.04 -16.34
N LEU A 146 -14.99 4.48 -15.27
CA LEU A 146 -14.30 3.52 -14.40
C LEU A 146 -13.91 2.24 -15.15
N SER A 147 -14.74 1.79 -16.09
CA SER A 147 -14.42 0.61 -16.91
C SER A 147 -13.13 0.76 -17.73
N TYR A 148 -12.70 1.99 -18.03
CA TYR A 148 -11.43 2.26 -18.73
C TYR A 148 -10.23 2.45 -17.80
N MET A 149 -10.38 2.20 -16.49
CA MET A 149 -9.33 2.35 -15.51
C MET A 149 -8.64 1.02 -15.15
N ASN A 150 -7.33 1.12 -14.94
CA ASN A 150 -6.50 0.12 -14.29
C ASN A 150 -6.02 0.67 -12.94
N LEU A 151 -6.62 0.20 -11.84
CA LEU A 151 -6.25 0.66 -10.51
C LEU A 151 -4.93 0.05 -10.05
N GLN A 152 -3.96 0.90 -9.70
CA GLN A 152 -2.62 0.47 -9.29
C GLN A 152 -2.26 0.80 -7.85
N ALA A 153 -2.88 1.83 -7.28
CA ALA A 153 -2.68 2.19 -5.88
C ALA A 153 -3.99 2.64 -5.25
N ILE A 154 -4.15 2.27 -3.97
CA ILE A 154 -5.34 2.61 -3.19
C ILE A 154 -4.89 3.19 -1.86
N ARG A 155 -5.55 4.26 -1.46
CA ARG A 155 -5.46 4.85 -0.13
C ARG A 155 -6.85 4.74 0.51
N ILE A 156 -6.98 4.09 1.64
CA ILE A 156 -8.24 4.07 2.41
C ILE A 156 -8.01 4.80 3.73
N GLN A 157 -8.83 5.81 3.97
CA GLN A 157 -8.82 6.57 5.20
C GLN A 157 -10.15 6.41 5.90
N VAL A 158 -10.09 5.95 7.15
CA VAL A 158 -11.28 5.73 7.97
C VAL A 158 -11.28 6.73 9.11
N ARG A 159 -12.36 7.51 9.21
CA ARG A 159 -12.63 8.38 10.35
C ARG A 159 -13.79 7.79 11.14
N LYS A 160 -13.46 7.15 12.27
CA LYS A 160 -14.44 6.71 13.26
C LYS A 160 -14.76 7.89 14.20
N GLN A 161 -16.02 8.34 14.20
CA GLN A 161 -16.50 9.38 15.11
C GLN A 161 -17.17 8.71 16.31
N CYS A 162 -16.36 8.36 17.32
CA CYS A 162 -16.82 7.58 18.47
C CYS A 162 -16.69 8.38 19.76
N LYS A 163 -17.60 8.14 20.72
CA LYS A 163 -17.46 8.61 22.10
C LYS A 163 -16.38 7.79 22.81
N ARG A 164 -15.68 8.36 23.80
CA ARG A 164 -14.58 7.69 24.54
C ARG A 164 -14.93 6.30 25.10
N GLU A 165 -16.17 6.09 25.51
CA GLU A 165 -16.67 4.84 26.10
C GLU A 165 -16.95 3.73 25.06
N SER A 166 -16.79 4.04 23.77
CA SER A 166 -17.21 3.13 22.71
C SER A 166 -16.25 1.95 22.56
N LYS A 167 -16.77 0.76 22.25
CA LYS A 167 -15.93 -0.42 22.00
C LYS A 167 -15.19 -0.32 20.67
N ARG A 168 -13.90 -0.67 20.65
CA ARG A 168 -13.14 -0.85 19.40
C ARG A 168 -13.71 -2.06 18.67
N ILE A 169 -14.17 -1.88 17.43
CA ILE A 169 -14.77 -2.93 16.60
C ILE A 169 -13.94 -3.08 15.33
N GLU A 170 -13.61 -4.33 15.02
CA GLU A 170 -13.06 -4.75 13.73
C GLU A 170 -14.13 -4.63 12.63
N ASP A 171 -13.75 -4.12 11.46
CA ASP A 171 -14.68 -3.96 10.34
C ASP A 171 -14.07 -4.36 9.00
N ASP A 172 -14.94 -4.73 8.06
CA ASP A 172 -14.52 -5.21 6.74
C ASP A 172 -14.48 -4.11 5.67
N PHE A 173 -14.31 -2.84 6.06
CA PHE A 173 -14.34 -1.71 5.12
C PHE A 173 -13.35 -1.85 3.95
N PHE A 174 -12.18 -2.42 4.19
CA PHE A 174 -11.18 -2.62 3.13
C PHE A 174 -11.68 -3.62 2.08
N GLU A 175 -12.16 -4.79 2.49
CA GLU A 175 -12.71 -5.80 1.57
C GLU A 175 -13.89 -5.27 0.78
N ASN A 176 -14.79 -4.60 1.50
CA ASN A 176 -15.99 -3.95 0.99
C ASN A 176 -15.70 -2.93 -0.12
N CYS A 177 -14.79 -1.98 0.15
CA CYS A 177 -14.39 -0.97 -0.84
C CYS A 177 -13.68 -1.62 -2.02
N LEU A 178 -12.83 -2.61 -1.77
CA LEU A 178 -12.12 -3.29 -2.84
C LEU A 178 -13.07 -4.08 -3.76
N ARG A 179 -14.09 -4.72 -3.20
CA ARG A 179 -15.13 -5.40 -3.98
C ARG A 179 -15.91 -4.42 -4.88
N PHE A 180 -16.20 -3.22 -4.39
CA PHE A 180 -16.78 -2.17 -5.21
C PHE A 180 -15.84 -1.79 -6.38
N LEU A 181 -14.57 -1.54 -6.09
CA LEU A 181 -13.58 -1.19 -7.11
C LEU A 181 -13.38 -2.31 -8.15
N GLU A 182 -13.38 -3.57 -7.73
CA GLU A 182 -13.30 -4.75 -8.61
C GLU A 182 -14.54 -4.91 -9.52
N ARG A 183 -15.71 -4.44 -9.07
CA ARG A 183 -16.93 -4.43 -9.88
C ARG A 183 -16.95 -3.29 -10.91
N MET A 184 -16.45 -2.13 -10.52
CA MET A 184 -16.56 -0.91 -11.34
C MET A 184 -15.40 -0.72 -12.32
N CYS A 185 -14.18 -1.11 -11.92
CA CYS A 185 -13.00 -0.96 -12.75
C CYS A 185 -12.75 -2.23 -13.58
N SER A 186 -12.34 -2.09 -14.83
CA SER A 186 -12.03 -3.29 -15.65
C SER A 186 -10.84 -4.08 -15.10
N ARG A 187 -9.92 -3.41 -14.39
CA ARG A 187 -8.71 -4.03 -13.87
C ARG A 187 -8.27 -3.40 -12.56
N VAL A 188 -7.97 -4.24 -11.58
CA VAL A 188 -7.51 -3.85 -10.25
C VAL A 188 -6.22 -4.62 -9.93
N GLU A 189 -5.08 -4.03 -10.30
CA GLU A 189 -3.74 -4.58 -10.08
C GLU A 189 -3.02 -3.77 -8.99
N ILE A 190 -3.46 -3.93 -7.74
CA ILE A 190 -2.93 -3.13 -6.62
C ILE A 190 -1.46 -3.46 -6.38
N LYS A 191 -0.60 -2.48 -6.64
CA LYS A 191 0.84 -2.53 -6.33
C LYS A 191 1.19 -1.72 -5.10
N SER A 192 0.32 -0.82 -4.65
CA SER A 192 0.56 0.03 -3.48
C SER A 192 -0.72 0.29 -2.70
N LEU A 193 -0.66 0.09 -1.40
CA LEU A 193 -1.80 0.19 -0.50
C LEU A 193 -1.42 1.00 0.74
N LEU A 194 -2.25 2.00 1.08
CA LEU A 194 -2.20 2.69 2.35
C LEU A 194 -3.54 2.52 3.06
N LEU A 195 -3.51 2.02 4.29
CA LEU A 195 -4.65 1.95 5.19
C LEU A 195 -4.39 2.88 6.37
N CYS A 196 -5.29 3.81 6.62
CA CYS A 196 -5.06 4.90 7.57
C CYS A 196 -6.28 5.12 8.46
N SER A 197 -6.04 5.20 9.77
CA SER A 197 -7.02 5.75 10.70
C SER A 197 -6.83 7.26 10.84
N LYS A 198 -7.90 8.02 10.71
CA LYS A 198 -7.91 9.46 11.01
C LYS A 198 -8.08 9.77 12.50
N ASN A 199 -8.51 8.78 13.27
CA ASN A 199 -8.69 8.88 14.71
C ASN A 199 -7.78 7.86 15.38
N ILE A 200 -6.79 8.33 16.13
CA ILE A 200 -5.79 7.46 16.76
C ILE A 200 -6.31 6.82 18.06
N LEU A 201 -7.25 7.47 18.76
CA LEU A 201 -7.88 6.94 19.97
C LEU A 201 -8.85 5.79 19.65
N PHE A 202 -9.42 5.84 18.45
CA PHE A 202 -10.25 4.79 17.85
C PHE A 202 -9.61 4.28 16.56
N PRO A 203 -8.46 3.60 16.66
CA PRO A 203 -7.73 3.14 15.49
C PRO A 203 -8.58 2.14 14.73
N TRP A 204 -8.56 2.25 13.40
CA TRP A 204 -9.20 1.29 12.53
C TRP A 204 -8.53 -0.08 12.67
N GLN A 205 -9.34 -1.11 12.91
CA GLN A 205 -8.92 -2.51 12.98
C GLN A 205 -9.59 -3.27 11.83
N LEU A 206 -8.80 -4.02 11.07
CA LEU A 206 -9.30 -4.82 9.96
C LEU A 206 -10.04 -6.06 10.48
N GLY A 207 -11.26 -6.24 10.02
CA GLY A 207 -12.02 -7.48 10.20
C GLY A 207 -11.47 -8.63 9.38
N GLN A 208 -11.96 -9.83 9.67
CA GLN A 208 -11.44 -11.09 9.12
C GLN A 208 -11.47 -11.16 7.59
N LYS A 209 -12.52 -10.63 6.94
CA LYS A 209 -12.58 -10.65 5.46
C LYS A 209 -11.57 -9.68 4.87
N SER A 210 -11.36 -8.53 5.51
CA SER A 210 -10.33 -7.57 5.13
C SER A 210 -8.91 -8.12 5.29
N LEU A 211 -8.64 -8.84 6.39
CA LEU A 211 -7.37 -9.54 6.60
C LEU A 211 -7.11 -10.59 5.52
N PHE A 212 -8.12 -11.42 5.26
CA PHE A 212 -8.03 -12.43 4.19
C PHE A 212 -7.77 -11.78 2.83
N LYS A 213 -8.54 -10.74 2.50
CA LYS A 213 -8.37 -10.01 1.23
C LYS A 213 -6.97 -9.41 1.12
N LEU A 214 -6.44 -8.81 2.18
CA LEU A 214 -5.09 -8.24 2.19
C LEU A 214 -4.02 -9.30 1.88
N SER A 215 -4.14 -10.48 2.51
CA SER A 215 -3.22 -11.60 2.30
C SER A 215 -3.24 -12.14 0.86
N SER A 216 -4.37 -11.99 0.15
CA SER A 216 -4.54 -12.46 -1.23
C SER A 216 -3.93 -11.54 -2.29
N LEU A 217 -3.48 -10.33 -1.94
CA LEU A 217 -2.91 -9.35 -2.88
C LEU A 217 -1.48 -9.71 -3.29
N GLN A 218 -1.29 -10.78 -4.07
CA GLN A 218 0.03 -11.30 -4.43
C GLN A 218 0.94 -10.31 -5.18
N ASN A 219 0.37 -9.29 -5.84
CA ASN A 219 1.11 -8.27 -6.60
C ASN A 219 1.45 -7.01 -5.79
N LEU A 220 1.08 -6.98 -4.50
CA LEU A 220 1.33 -5.83 -3.65
C LEU A 220 2.83 -5.65 -3.43
N GLN A 221 3.33 -4.44 -3.67
CA GLN A 221 4.75 -4.10 -3.50
C GLN A 221 4.98 -3.12 -2.36
N ASN A 222 4.01 -2.28 -2.01
CA ASN A 222 4.13 -1.33 -0.90
C ASN A 222 2.88 -1.40 -0.04
N LEU A 223 3.04 -1.60 1.26
CA LEU A 223 1.98 -1.54 2.25
C LEU A 223 2.33 -0.51 3.34
N ILE A 224 1.43 0.44 3.58
CA ILE A 224 1.55 1.40 4.68
C ILE A 224 0.31 1.29 5.56
N LEU A 225 0.52 1.06 6.85
CA LEU A 225 -0.49 1.08 7.89
C LEU A 225 -0.22 2.30 8.77
N GLU A 226 -1.08 3.30 8.71
CA GLU A 226 -0.89 4.59 9.38
C GLU A 226 -1.94 4.78 10.48
N ASN A 227 -1.51 5.09 11.70
CA ASN A 227 -2.37 5.25 12.89
C ASN A 227 -3.24 4.01 13.20
N MET A 228 -2.79 2.81 12.78
CA MET A 228 -3.47 1.53 13.04
C MET A 228 -2.77 0.78 14.18
N THR A 229 -2.53 1.45 15.32
CA THR A 229 -1.61 1.03 16.39
C THR A 229 -2.01 -0.21 17.18
N THR A 230 -3.24 -0.70 17.03
CA THR A 230 -3.76 -1.87 17.73
C THR A 230 -3.71 -3.15 16.91
N PHE A 231 -2.92 -3.16 15.84
CA PHE A 231 -2.81 -4.32 14.97
C PHE A 231 -1.96 -5.40 15.64
N ASP A 232 -2.52 -6.59 15.85
CA ASP A 232 -1.74 -7.76 16.28
C ASP A 232 -1.03 -8.36 15.04
N PRO A 233 0.31 -8.33 14.99
CA PRO A 233 1.08 -8.85 13.85
C PRO A 233 0.77 -10.32 13.55
N ARG A 234 0.35 -11.11 14.55
CA ARG A 234 0.01 -12.53 14.38
C ARG A 234 -1.18 -12.76 13.46
N PHE A 235 -2.08 -11.78 13.37
CA PHE A 235 -3.20 -11.82 12.43
C PHE A 235 -2.88 -11.16 11.08
N LEU A 236 -1.76 -10.44 10.97
CA LEU A 236 -1.34 -9.80 9.71
C LEU A 236 -0.69 -10.83 8.79
N LYS A 237 -1.50 -11.56 8.04
CA LYS A 237 -1.00 -12.39 6.94
C LYS A 237 -0.57 -11.50 5.78
N LEU A 238 0.72 -11.12 5.75
CA LEU A 238 1.29 -10.25 4.73
C LEU A 238 1.39 -10.95 3.36
N PRO A 239 1.09 -10.27 2.25
CA PRO A 239 1.33 -10.79 0.90
C PRO A 239 2.81 -10.67 0.53
N THR A 240 3.65 -11.55 1.09
CA THR A 240 5.10 -11.38 1.08
C THR A 240 5.80 -11.63 -0.26
N ARG A 241 5.13 -12.24 -1.25
CA ARG A 241 5.74 -12.66 -2.53
C ARG A 241 6.43 -11.53 -3.30
N ASN A 242 5.84 -10.34 -3.33
CA ASN A 242 6.33 -9.18 -4.10
C ASN A 242 6.51 -7.93 -3.25
N LEU A 243 6.31 -8.03 -1.93
CA LEU A 243 6.27 -6.90 -1.02
C LEU A 243 7.66 -6.29 -0.86
N ALA A 244 7.89 -5.12 -1.45
CA ALA A 244 9.18 -4.43 -1.38
C ALA A 244 9.28 -3.44 -0.21
N SER A 245 8.15 -2.95 0.32
CA SER A 245 8.12 -2.05 1.46
C SER A 245 6.90 -2.27 2.36
N LEU A 246 7.13 -2.25 3.67
CA LEU A 246 6.13 -2.36 4.71
C LEU A 246 6.37 -1.29 5.78
N GLN A 247 5.41 -0.41 6.02
CA GLN A 247 5.58 0.66 7.00
C GLN A 247 4.40 0.70 7.97
N PHE A 248 4.69 0.63 9.26
CA PHE A 248 3.77 0.97 10.33
C PHE A 248 4.14 2.36 10.82
N ARG A 249 3.23 3.31 10.62
CA ARG A 249 3.48 4.72 10.86
C ARG A 249 2.53 5.30 11.88
N LEU A 250 3.04 6.28 12.62
CA LEU A 250 2.22 7.14 13.45
C LEU A 250 2.36 8.58 12.98
N ASP A 251 1.24 9.24 12.75
CA ASP A 251 1.23 10.65 12.39
C ASP A 251 1.78 11.48 13.57
N PRO A 252 2.87 12.24 13.38
CA PRO A 252 3.47 13.04 14.45
C PRO A 252 2.51 14.04 15.10
N ARG A 253 1.43 14.43 14.42
CA ARG A 253 0.41 15.34 14.97
C ARG A 253 -0.32 14.75 16.17
N HIS A 254 -0.36 13.42 16.29
CA HIS A 254 -1.00 12.72 17.39
C HIS A 254 -0.05 12.40 18.55
N ARG A 255 1.16 12.97 18.59
CA ARG A 255 2.14 12.73 19.66
C ARG A 255 1.61 13.03 21.06
N MET A 256 0.76 14.05 21.21
CA MET A 256 0.16 14.40 22.50
C MET A 256 -0.88 13.38 22.99
N GLU A 257 -1.35 12.50 22.11
CA GLU A 257 -2.37 11.47 22.41
C GLU A 257 -1.73 10.11 22.72
N LEU A 258 -0.39 10.00 22.65
CA LEU A 258 0.36 8.75 22.84
C LEU A 258 0.09 8.07 24.18
N ASP A 259 0.02 8.84 25.27
CA ASP A 259 -0.19 8.31 26.63
C ASP A 259 -1.55 7.59 26.77
N GLN A 260 -2.49 7.84 25.85
CA GLN A 260 -3.81 7.23 25.83
C GLN A 260 -3.90 6.03 24.87
N LEU A 261 -2.81 5.68 24.18
CA LEU A 261 -2.79 4.58 23.22
C LEU A 261 -2.37 3.27 23.88
N GLN A 262 -3.23 2.27 23.72
CA GLN A 262 -2.79 0.88 23.81
C GLN A 262 -2.23 0.49 22.44
N VAL A 263 -0.91 0.39 22.37
CA VAL A 263 -0.21 -0.12 21.19
C VAL A 263 -0.03 -1.62 21.36
N SER A 264 -0.45 -2.40 20.38
CA SER A 264 -0.03 -3.81 20.29
C SER A 264 1.42 -3.79 19.81
N PRO A 265 2.39 -4.25 20.61
CA PRO A 265 3.77 -4.16 20.20
C PRO A 265 4.01 -5.11 19.03
N ILE A 266 4.68 -4.60 18.00
CA ILE A 266 5.22 -5.46 16.95
C ILE A 266 6.28 -6.36 17.60
N ASP A 267 6.22 -7.67 17.40
CA ASP A 267 7.15 -8.64 18.00
C ASP A 267 8.06 -9.30 16.95
N GLY A 268 8.96 -10.17 17.41
CA GLY A 268 9.88 -10.92 16.55
C GLY A 268 9.23 -11.83 15.50
N SER A 269 7.95 -12.19 15.66
CA SER A 269 7.25 -13.03 14.69
C SER A 269 7.17 -12.37 13.32
N LEU A 270 7.14 -11.03 13.29
CA LEU A 270 7.18 -10.27 12.05
C LEU A 270 8.55 -10.38 11.37
N LEU A 271 9.65 -10.26 12.10
CA LEU A 271 11.00 -10.44 11.56
C LEU A 271 11.18 -11.86 11.00
N LYS A 272 10.67 -12.87 11.71
CA LYS A 272 10.65 -14.26 11.25
C LYS A 272 9.83 -14.45 9.97
N THR A 273 8.68 -13.78 9.85
CA THR A 273 7.83 -13.84 8.66
C THR A 273 8.50 -13.16 7.47
N LEU A 274 9.08 -11.98 7.69
CA LEU A 274 9.85 -11.27 6.68
C LEU A 274 11.06 -12.09 6.25
N SER A 275 11.70 -12.81 7.19
CA SER A 275 12.86 -13.63 6.86
C SER A 275 12.48 -14.86 6.03
N ALA A 276 11.44 -15.59 6.42
CA ALA A 276 10.95 -16.74 5.66
C ALA A 276 10.54 -16.37 4.22
N ALA A 277 10.07 -15.14 3.99
CA ALA A 277 9.63 -14.67 2.69
C ALA A 277 10.75 -14.47 1.65
N SER A 278 12.01 -14.32 2.07
CA SER A 278 13.16 -14.10 1.16
C SER A 278 12.94 -12.96 0.13
N VAL A 279 12.32 -11.86 0.57
CA VAL A 279 12.00 -10.71 -0.29
C VAL A 279 13.28 -10.10 -0.90
N TYR A 280 13.33 -9.97 -2.23
CA TYR A 280 14.50 -9.45 -2.95
C TYR A 280 14.98 -8.06 -2.48
N ARG A 281 14.04 -7.16 -2.18
CA ARG A 281 14.33 -5.82 -1.65
C ARG A 281 13.36 -5.49 -0.54
N LEU A 282 13.84 -5.23 0.67
CA LEU A 282 13.01 -4.94 1.84
C LEU A 282 13.28 -3.54 2.40
N ASP A 283 12.21 -2.76 2.56
CA ASP A 283 12.19 -1.48 3.29
C ASP A 283 11.08 -1.54 4.34
N PHE A 284 11.46 -1.80 5.59
CA PHE A 284 10.58 -1.94 6.73
C PHE A 284 10.80 -0.84 7.76
N SER A 285 9.72 -0.26 8.24
CA SER A 285 9.77 0.67 9.36
C SER A 285 8.58 0.44 10.29
N ALA A 286 8.85 0.39 11.58
CA ALA A 286 7.83 0.24 12.62
C ALA A 286 7.97 1.37 13.63
N TYR A 287 7.10 2.38 13.49
CA TYR A 287 6.98 3.53 14.40
C TYR A 287 8.31 4.23 14.70
N SER A 288 9.29 4.10 13.80
CA SER A 288 10.67 4.58 13.99
C SER A 288 10.74 6.08 14.29
N GLU A 289 9.74 6.83 13.84
CA GLU A 289 9.57 8.27 14.00
C GLU A 289 9.02 8.71 15.37
N VAL A 290 8.65 7.76 16.25
CA VAL A 290 8.13 8.00 17.60
C VAL A 290 8.84 7.11 18.61
N ALA A 291 9.86 7.64 19.30
CA ALA A 291 10.70 6.89 20.25
C ALA A 291 9.94 6.33 21.48
N GLN A 292 8.78 6.91 21.79
CA GLN A 292 7.90 6.44 22.88
C GLN A 292 7.17 5.13 22.51
N VAL A 293 7.03 4.83 21.22
CA VAL A 293 6.38 3.60 20.75
C VAL A 293 7.45 2.55 20.52
N VAL A 294 7.48 1.57 21.41
CA VAL A 294 8.54 0.56 21.47
C VAL A 294 7.98 -0.81 21.08
N THR A 295 8.68 -1.51 20.20
CA THR A 295 8.35 -2.86 19.76
C THR A 295 8.75 -3.88 20.81
N SER A 296 8.14 -5.06 20.79
CA SER A 296 8.52 -6.24 21.59
C SER A 296 9.51 -7.13 20.84
N ILE A 297 10.21 -6.58 19.83
CA ILE A 297 11.31 -7.28 19.17
C ILE A 297 12.50 -7.30 20.13
N ASP A 298 12.90 -8.49 20.56
CA ASP A 298 14.01 -8.68 21.49
C ASP A 298 15.35 -8.92 20.77
N ALA A 299 16.43 -9.04 21.56
CA ALA A 299 17.77 -9.28 21.02
C ALA A 299 17.91 -10.64 20.31
N VAL A 300 17.17 -11.65 20.76
CA VAL A 300 17.18 -13.01 20.21
C VAL A 300 16.52 -13.03 18.83
N ASP A 301 15.39 -12.34 18.69
CA ASP A 301 14.69 -12.13 17.42
C ASP A 301 15.61 -11.48 16.37
N MET A 302 16.35 -10.45 16.79
CA MET A 302 17.32 -9.76 15.94
C MET A 302 18.44 -10.70 15.49
N CYS A 303 18.99 -11.51 16.40
CA CYS A 303 20.05 -12.47 16.08
C CYS A 303 19.57 -13.54 15.10
N TYR A 304 18.39 -14.11 15.30
CA TYR A 304 17.82 -15.09 14.35
C TYR A 304 17.55 -14.47 12.97
N PHE A 305 17.15 -13.20 12.93
CA PHE A 305 17.01 -12.48 11.66
C PHE A 305 18.36 -12.34 10.94
N ILE A 306 19.42 -11.95 11.65
CA ILE A 306 20.79 -11.84 11.11
C ILE A 306 21.30 -13.19 10.62
N GLU A 307 21.13 -14.24 11.41
CA GLU A 307 21.51 -15.61 11.05
C GLU A 307 20.78 -16.07 9.78
N SER A 308 19.46 -15.87 9.73
CA SER A 308 18.63 -16.20 8.55
C SER A 308 19.09 -15.47 7.30
N TRP A 309 19.48 -14.19 7.43
CA TRP A 309 20.04 -13.40 6.34
C TRP A 309 21.38 -13.98 5.86
N HIS A 310 22.29 -14.26 6.80
CA HIS A 310 23.64 -14.72 6.50
C HIS A 310 23.65 -16.06 5.74
N PHE A 311 22.77 -16.99 6.14
CA PHE A 311 22.66 -18.32 5.55
C PHE A 311 21.64 -18.40 4.41
N SER A 312 21.03 -17.29 4.00
CA SER A 312 20.06 -17.29 2.92
C SER A 312 20.67 -17.78 1.60
N PRO A 313 19.88 -18.38 0.69
CA PRO A 313 20.41 -18.89 -0.58
C PRO A 313 21.04 -17.81 -1.47
N LYS A 314 20.53 -16.57 -1.36
CA LYS A 314 20.97 -15.38 -2.07
C LYS A 314 20.80 -14.17 -1.16
N PRO A 315 21.71 -13.20 -1.20
CA PRO A 315 21.56 -11.97 -0.44
C PRO A 315 20.39 -11.15 -1.00
N TRP A 316 19.29 -11.10 -0.26
CA TRP A 316 18.30 -10.03 -0.34
C TRP A 316 18.85 -8.67 0.09
N ILE A 317 18.36 -7.62 -0.57
CA ILE A 317 18.79 -6.23 -0.34
C ILE A 317 17.87 -5.58 0.69
N ILE A 318 18.39 -5.29 1.87
CA ILE A 318 17.68 -4.53 2.90
C ILE A 318 18.03 -3.06 2.73
N LYS A 319 17.07 -2.28 2.23
CA LYS A 319 17.23 -0.82 2.15
C LYS A 319 17.22 -0.20 3.55
N GLY A 320 16.40 -0.74 4.44
CA GLY A 320 16.30 -0.35 5.83
C GLY A 320 15.26 -1.18 6.57
N ILE A 321 15.58 -1.65 7.77
CA ILE A 321 14.63 -2.16 8.77
C ILE A 321 14.84 -1.28 9.99
N SER A 322 13.86 -0.44 10.34
CA SER A 322 13.98 0.51 11.45
C SER A 322 12.86 0.34 12.47
N PHE A 323 13.21 0.20 13.75
CA PHE A 323 12.24 0.12 14.84
C PHE A 323 12.88 0.55 16.18
N ASN A 324 12.05 0.92 17.15
CA ASN A 324 12.50 1.25 18.51
C ASN A 324 12.27 0.03 19.41
N SER A 325 13.25 -0.36 20.23
CA SER A 325 13.14 -1.47 21.20
C SER A 325 13.73 -1.06 22.56
N GLN A 326 13.33 -1.75 23.63
CA GLN A 326 13.95 -1.63 24.96
C GLN A 326 15.32 -2.34 25.05
N VAL A 327 15.68 -3.13 24.02
CA VAL A 327 16.96 -3.83 23.97
C VAL A 327 18.12 -2.84 24.01
N SER A 328 18.99 -3.00 25.01
CA SER A 328 20.23 -2.24 25.11
C SER A 328 21.31 -2.82 24.17
N ILE A 329 22.38 -2.05 23.96
CA ILE A 329 23.52 -2.50 23.16
C ILE A 329 24.17 -3.74 23.80
N ASP A 330 24.24 -3.79 25.13
CA ASP A 330 24.87 -4.89 25.84
C ASP A 330 24.01 -6.16 25.83
N ASP A 331 22.67 -6.02 25.95
CA ASP A 331 21.74 -7.15 25.77
C ASP A 331 21.90 -7.79 24.39
N PHE A 332 21.98 -6.94 23.35
CA PHE A 332 22.21 -7.40 21.98
C PHE A 332 23.57 -8.09 21.84
N ARG A 333 24.66 -7.53 22.41
CA ARG A 333 25.99 -8.16 22.38
C ARG A 333 25.98 -9.54 23.02
N LEU A 334 25.37 -9.68 24.20
CA LEU A 334 25.27 -10.96 24.90
C LEU A 334 24.51 -12.01 24.06
N ALA A 335 23.38 -11.62 23.45
CA ALA A 335 22.64 -12.50 22.56
C ALA A 335 23.44 -12.87 21.30
N ALA A 336 24.12 -11.88 20.70
CA ALA A 336 24.94 -12.08 19.50
C ALA A 336 26.09 -13.05 19.76
N TYR A 337 26.83 -12.91 20.86
CA TYR A 337 27.91 -13.86 21.21
C TYR A 337 27.41 -15.29 21.45
N LYS A 338 26.16 -15.44 21.90
CA LYS A 338 25.56 -16.75 22.19
C LYS A 338 24.99 -17.42 20.93
N ILE A 339 24.38 -16.65 20.03
CA ILE A 339 23.58 -17.16 18.91
C ILE A 339 24.37 -17.11 17.60
N LEU A 340 25.09 -16.02 17.35
CA LEU A 340 25.76 -15.81 16.07
C LEU A 340 27.15 -16.48 16.09
N PRO A 341 27.62 -17.04 14.97
CA PRO A 341 28.97 -17.57 14.85
C PRO A 341 30.04 -16.53 15.22
N SER A 342 31.16 -16.98 15.83
CA SER A 342 32.23 -16.10 16.34
C SER A 342 32.90 -15.21 15.29
N ASN A 343 32.74 -15.53 13.99
CA ASN A 343 33.23 -14.75 12.86
C ASN A 343 32.21 -13.71 12.33
N PHE A 344 31.03 -13.58 12.93
CA PHE A 344 30.01 -12.58 12.54
C PHE A 344 30.29 -11.19 13.07
N ALA A 345 31.05 -11.06 14.15
CA ALA A 345 31.23 -9.80 14.84
C ALA A 345 32.63 -9.24 14.55
N ILE A 346 32.74 -8.35 13.57
CA ILE A 346 33.78 -7.32 13.63
C ILE A 346 33.17 -6.19 14.46
N PRO A 347 33.53 -6.02 15.75
CA PRO A 347 33.06 -4.88 16.52
C PRO A 347 33.58 -3.61 15.86
N PHE A 348 32.67 -2.86 15.23
CA PHE A 348 32.96 -1.50 14.78
C PHE A 348 32.75 -0.55 15.98
N PRO A 349 33.49 0.57 16.07
CA PRO A 349 33.31 1.52 17.15
C PRO A 349 31.84 1.92 17.42
N TYR A 350 31.53 1.96 18.70
CA TYR A 350 30.42 2.61 19.39
C TYR A 350 28.97 2.12 19.20
N CYS A 351 28.50 1.69 18.03
CA CYS A 351 27.06 1.35 17.84
C CYS A 351 26.78 0.56 16.54
N ARG A 352 27.78 -0.10 15.95
CA ARG A 352 27.64 -0.76 14.64
C ARG A 352 28.20 -2.18 14.66
N PHE A 353 27.43 -3.09 14.08
CA PHE A 353 27.80 -4.49 13.86
C PHE A 353 27.68 -4.79 12.37
N GLN A 354 28.61 -5.57 11.83
CA GLN A 354 28.59 -5.96 10.42
C GLN A 354 28.89 -7.44 10.29
N THR A 355 28.13 -8.13 9.42
CA THR A 355 28.40 -9.51 9.01
C THR A 355 28.30 -9.65 7.50
N CYS A 356 29.20 -10.42 6.88
CA CYS A 356 29.17 -10.69 5.44
C CYS A 356 28.16 -11.79 5.11
N HIS A 357 27.61 -11.81 3.90
CA HIS A 357 26.81 -12.95 3.44
C HIS A 357 27.69 -14.17 3.16
N ARG A 358 27.26 -15.39 3.57
CA ARG A 358 28.08 -16.61 3.45
C ARG A 358 28.60 -16.90 2.04
N LYS A 359 27.76 -16.66 1.02
CA LYS A 359 28.10 -16.93 -0.39
C LYS A 359 28.54 -15.70 -1.19
N SER A 360 28.35 -14.50 -0.65
CA SER A 360 28.57 -13.23 -1.35
C SER A 360 29.28 -12.29 -0.39
N ILE A 361 30.57 -12.54 -0.21
CA ILE A 361 31.39 -11.95 0.85
C ILE A 361 31.50 -10.42 0.70
N ASP A 362 31.28 -9.91 -0.51
CA ASP A 362 31.25 -8.48 -0.85
C ASP A 362 30.00 -7.75 -0.36
N ILE A 363 28.94 -8.48 0.01
CA ILE A 363 27.69 -7.94 0.53
C ILE A 363 27.65 -8.12 2.05
N VAL A 364 27.45 -7.01 2.76
CA VAL A 364 27.40 -6.96 4.23
C VAL A 364 26.02 -6.57 4.72
N LEU A 365 25.62 -7.14 5.85
CA LEU A 365 24.51 -6.67 6.67
C LEU A 365 25.09 -5.84 7.82
N GLU A 366 24.75 -4.55 7.83
CA GLU A 366 25.07 -3.63 8.91
C GLU A 366 23.86 -3.48 9.84
N VAL A 367 24.14 -3.58 11.13
CA VAL A 367 23.21 -3.28 12.22
C VAL A 367 23.75 -2.07 12.95
N ALA A 368 23.04 -0.95 12.87
CA ALA A 368 23.33 0.27 13.59
C ALA A 368 22.28 0.49 14.68
N CYS A 369 22.70 1.06 15.81
CA CYS A 369 21.80 1.47 16.86
C CYS A 369 22.04 2.92 17.30
N TYR A 370 20.97 3.58 17.76
CA TYR A 370 21.00 4.94 18.27
C TYR A 370 20.18 5.00 19.56
N ALA A 371 20.79 5.47 20.64
CA ALA A 371 20.08 5.72 21.88
C ALA A 371 19.20 6.98 21.71
N ASN A 372 17.88 6.81 21.81
CA ASN A 372 16.90 7.89 21.66
C ASN A 372 16.27 8.29 23.01
N GLY A 373 17.01 8.14 24.11
CA GLY A 373 16.57 8.45 25.47
C GLY A 373 15.67 7.37 26.07
N THR A 374 14.44 7.21 25.56
CA THR A 374 13.43 6.26 26.10
C THR A 374 13.49 4.87 25.49
N ALA A 375 14.23 4.70 24.39
CA ALA A 375 14.41 3.44 23.67
C ALA A 375 15.69 3.48 22.84
N THR A 376 16.13 2.31 22.38
CA THR A 376 17.17 2.17 21.36
C THR A 376 16.51 2.02 20.00
N GLN A 377 16.85 2.88 19.06
CA GLN A 377 16.46 2.70 17.66
C GLN A 377 17.46 1.76 16.99
N TRP A 378 16.95 0.69 16.39
CA TRP A 378 17.73 -0.30 15.65
C TRP A 378 17.49 -0.14 14.15
N ILE A 379 18.58 -0.18 13.37
CA ILE A 379 18.56 -0.05 11.91
C ILE A 379 19.38 -1.16 11.27
N PHE A 380 18.76 -1.99 10.43
CA PHE A 380 19.44 -3.01 9.64
C PHE A 380 19.45 -2.57 8.18
N ARG A 381 20.61 -2.68 7.52
CA ARG A 381 20.77 -2.34 6.10
C ARG A 381 21.82 -3.22 5.44
N THR A 382 21.61 -3.55 4.17
CA THR A 382 22.66 -4.19 3.36
C THR A 382 23.46 -3.16 2.60
N GLY A 383 24.77 -3.36 2.52
CA GLY A 383 25.69 -2.55 1.72
C GLY A 383 26.78 -3.41 1.07
N HIS A 384 27.72 -2.76 0.38
CA HIS A 384 28.94 -3.42 -0.07
C HIS A 384 30.07 -3.11 0.90
N LEU A 385 31.00 -4.06 1.04
CA LEU A 385 32.12 -4.00 1.99
C LEU A 385 33.01 -2.74 1.82
N ASN A 386 33.01 -2.12 0.63
CA ASN A 386 33.78 -0.91 0.30
C ASN A 386 32.96 0.40 0.26
N SER A 387 31.64 0.35 0.53
CA SER A 387 30.75 1.51 0.42
C SER A 387 30.06 1.91 1.72
N CYS A 388 30.49 1.34 2.86
CA CYS A 388 29.91 1.53 4.19
C CYS A 388 30.86 2.22 5.16
#